data_AF-U5JGH7-F1
#
_entry.id   AF-U5JGH7-F1
#
_cell.length_a   1.000
_cell.length_b   1.000
_cell.length_c   1.000
_cell.angle_alpha   90.00
_cell.angle_beta   90.00
_cell.angle_gamma   90.00
#
_symmetry.space_group_name_H-M   'P 1'
#
loop_
_entity.id
_entity.type
_entity.pdbx_description
1 polymer ?
#
loop_
_entity_poly.entity_id
_entity_poly.type
_entity_poly.pdbx_seq_one_letter_code
_entity_poly.pdbx_strand_id
1 'polypeptide(L)' 'RITEQAGVVLTLDPKPIEGDWNGPGCHTNY' A
#
# COMPACT_ATOMS: atom_id res chain seq x y z
N ARG A 1 -9.78 0.60 9.49
CA ARG A 1 -10.46 1.56 10.39
C ARG A 1 -9.46 2.44 11.17
N ILE A 2 -8.29 1.93 11.59
CA ILE A 2 -7.26 2.77 12.27
C ILE A 2 -6.82 3.97 11.41
N THR A 3 -6.57 3.76 10.12
CA THR A 3 -6.12 4.83 9.21
C THR A 3 -7.17 5.94 9.05
N GLU A 4 -8.45 5.57 8.99
CA GLU A 4 -9.59 6.50 9.01
C GLU A 4 -9.63 7.32 10.32
N GLN A 5 -9.46 6.66 11.47
CA GLN A 5 -9.41 7.35 12.77
C GLN A 5 -8.22 8.31 12.91
N ALA A 6 -7.10 7.96 12.28
CA ALA A 6 -5.90 8.79 12.25
C ALA A 6 -5.94 9.88 11.15
N GLY A 7 -7.01 9.96 10.35
CA GLY A 7 -7.16 10.94 9.28
C GLY A 7 -6.18 10.76 8.11
N VAL A 8 -5.71 9.54 7.87
CA VAL A 8 -4.74 9.21 6.80
C VAL A 8 -5.31 8.20 5.80
N VAL A 9 -4.86 8.28 4.56
CA VAL A 9 -5.30 7.40 3.46
C VAL A 9 -4.33 6.23 3.28
N LEU A 10 -4.87 5.02 3.19
CA LEU A 10 -4.13 3.80 2.87
C LEU A 10 -4.50 3.36 1.45
N THR A 11 -3.53 2.88 0.68
CA THR A 11 -3.76 2.26 -0.64
C THR A 11 -3.10 0.89 -0.73
N LEU A 12 -3.72 -0.01 -1.49
CA LEU A 12 -3.18 -1.33 -1.86
C LEU A 12 -2.84 -1.38 -3.36
N ASP A 13 -2.73 -0.23 -4.00
CA ASP A 13 -2.24 -0.12 -5.38
C ASP A 13 -0.83 -0.74 -5.46
N PRO A 14 -0.56 -1.64 -6.42
CA PRO A 14 0.76 -2.24 -6.58
C PRO A 14 1.86 -1.24 -6.99
N LYS A 15 1.52 -0.01 -7.40
CA LYS A 15 2.48 1.06 -7.74
C LYS A 15 1.88 2.45 -7.43
N PRO A 16 1.82 2.85 -6.16
CA PRO A 16 1.19 4.11 -5.78
C PRO A 16 2.03 5.35 -6.10
N ILE A 17 3.34 5.19 -6.31
CA ILE A 17 4.29 6.27 -6.63
C ILE A 17 5.07 5.88 -7.88
N GLU A 18 5.09 6.77 -8.87
CA GLU A 18 5.84 6.59 -10.10
C GLU A 18 7.36 6.70 -9.90
N GLY A 19 8.12 6.18 -10.85
CA GLY A 19 9.58 6.20 -10.83
C GLY A 19 10.22 5.03 -10.09
N ASP A 20 11.46 5.23 -9.65
CA ASP A 20 12.34 4.20 -9.10
C ASP A 20 12.06 3.93 -7.60
N TRP A 21 10.80 3.60 -7.31
CA TRP A 21 10.33 3.21 -5.99
C TRP A 21 9.71 1.83 -6.04
N ASN A 22 9.99 0.97 -5.06
CA ASN A 22 9.39 -0.36 -5.02
C ASN A 22 7.87 -0.28 -4.77
N GLY A 23 7.13 -1.16 -5.45
CA GLY A 23 5.70 -1.36 -5.22
C GLY A 23 5.42 -2.38 -4.10
N PRO A 24 4.29 -2.30 -3.40
CA PRO A 24 3.89 -3.32 -2.44
C PRO A 24 3.44 -4.62 -3.14
N GLY A 25 3.56 -5.76 -2.45
CA GLY A 25 3.12 -7.07 -2.92
C GLY A 25 2.28 -7.83 -1.89
N CYS A 26 1.64 -8.92 -2.30
CA CYS A 26 0.83 -9.78 -1.44
C CYS A 26 1.31 -11.24 -1.59
N HIS A 27 2.49 -11.53 -1.06
CA HIS A 27 3.09 -12.86 -1.17
C HIS A 27 2.26 -13.90 -0.43
N THR A 28 2.06 -15.06 -1.06
CA THR A 28 1.38 -16.22 -0.49
C THR A 28 2.27 -17.44 -0.63
N ASN A 29 2.53 -18.13 0.49
CA ASN A 29 3.24 -19.40 0.52
C ASN A 29 2.23 -20.54 0.73
N TYR A 30 2.57 -21.75 0.29
CA TYR A 30 1.81 -22.99 0.51
C TYR A 30 2.59 -23.92 1.44
#